data_AF-A0A8S9YNP0-F1
#
_entry.id   AF-A0A8S9YNP0-F1
#
_cell.length_a   1.000
_cell.length_b   1.000
_cell.length_c   1.000
_cell.angle_alpha   90.00
_cell.angle_beta   90.00
_cell.angle_gamma   90.00
#
_symmetry.space_group_name_H-M   'P 1'
#
loop_
_entity.id
_entity.type
_entity.pdbx_description
1 polymer ?
#
loop_
_entity_poly.entity_id
_entity_poly.type
_entity_poly.pdbx_seq_one_letter_code
_entity_poly.pdbx_strand_id
1 'polypeptide(L)'
;MVEVRAPYRSLKDAVGVAGINVLAVGESDAARAMLKDISKVVSHTYRIITLPEDHAANVLYVNHYLMHWSPKMIPKSIGVFENKIEYNRTPMHMPNLFTAGVPMTKMALFVGRFRHQRNIVSTIP
;
A
#
# COMPACT_ATOMS: atom_id res chain seq x y z
N MET A 1 -7.35 -10.99 15.13
CA MET A 1 -8.16 -10.39 14.04
C MET A 1 -7.70 -8.95 13.86
N VAL A 2 -7.53 -8.47 12.62
CA VAL A 2 -7.16 -7.06 12.35
C VAL A 2 -8.43 -6.25 12.19
N GLU A 3 -8.60 -5.21 13.01
CA GLU A 3 -9.78 -4.35 12.98
C GLU A 3 -9.53 -3.13 12.08
N VAL A 4 -10.45 -2.86 11.15
CA VAL A 4 -10.39 -1.68 10.29
C VAL A 4 -10.87 -0.46 11.08
N ARG A 5 -10.03 0.57 11.14
CA ARG A 5 -10.29 1.78 11.94
C ARG A 5 -10.63 2.96 11.05
N ALA A 6 -11.56 3.80 11.50
CA ALA A 6 -11.85 5.08 10.82
C ALA A 6 -10.58 5.97 10.76
N PRO A 7 -10.38 6.76 9.70
CA PRO A 7 -11.30 7.02 8.57
C PRO A 7 -11.23 5.98 7.44
N TYR A 8 -10.47 4.90 7.59
CA TYR A 8 -10.26 3.90 6.55
C TYR A 8 -11.50 3.02 6.36
N ARG A 9 -11.80 2.66 5.10
CA ARG A 9 -12.92 1.77 4.76
C ARG A 9 -12.48 0.32 4.59
N SER A 10 -11.19 0.10 4.37
CA SER A 10 -10.58 -1.22 4.18
C SER A 10 -9.11 -1.20 4.55
N LEU A 11 -8.52 -2.37 4.78
CA LEU A 11 -7.10 -2.48 5.14
C LEU A 11 -6.16 -1.90 4.06
N LYS A 12 -6.54 -2.05 2.78
CA LYS A 12 -5.79 -1.53 1.63
C LYS A 12 -5.78 0.00 1.55
N ASP A 13 -6.68 0.67 2.27
CA ASP A 13 -6.71 2.14 2.33
C ASP A 13 -5.62 2.66 3.29
N ALA A 14 -5.22 1.86 4.28
CA ALA A 14 -4.26 2.25 5.30
C ALA A 14 -2.85 1.68 5.09
N VAL A 15 -2.77 0.49 4.48
CA VAL A 15 -1.51 -0.23 4.27
C VAL A 15 -1.38 -0.60 2.80
N GLY A 16 -0.30 -0.12 2.17
CA GLY A 16 0.06 -0.45 0.79
C GLY A 16 1.23 -1.43 0.72
N VAL A 17 1.23 -2.29 -0.29
CA VAL A 17 2.41 -3.12 -0.61
C VAL A 17 3.31 -2.29 -1.52
N ALA A 18 4.40 -1.77 -0.95
CA ALA A 18 5.34 -0.94 -1.69
C ALA A 18 6.37 -1.75 -2.46
N GLY A 19 6.60 -3.01 -2.09
CA GLY A 19 7.57 -3.88 -2.73
C GLY A 19 7.55 -5.29 -2.17
N ILE A 20 8.49 -6.11 -2.62
CA ILE A 20 8.71 -7.46 -2.06
C ILE A 20 9.08 -7.30 -0.58
N ASN A 21 8.24 -7.82 0.31
CA ASN A 21 8.39 -7.72 1.76
C ASN A 21 8.47 -6.27 2.29
N VAL A 22 7.90 -5.29 1.58
CA VAL A 22 7.85 -3.88 2.02
C VAL A 22 6.41 -3.40 2.09
N LEU A 23 6.01 -2.90 3.25
CA LEU A 23 4.71 -2.26 3.48
C LEU A 23 4.87 -0.76 3.69
N ALA A 24 4.02 0.02 3.03
CA ALA A 24 3.84 1.45 3.25
C ALA A 24 2.68 1.69 4.20
N VAL A 25 2.90 2.53 5.22
CA VAL A 25 1.91 2.86 6.24
C VAL A 25 1.98 4.34 6.59
N GLY A 26 0.83 4.97 6.79
CA GLY A 26 0.73 6.35 7.27
C GLY A 26 1.13 6.54 8.74
N GLU A 27 1.29 7.78 9.18
CA GLU A 27 1.65 8.14 10.57
C GLU A 27 0.44 8.29 11.49
N SER A 28 -0.79 8.29 10.98
CA SER A 28 -1.97 8.40 11.85
C SER A 28 -2.06 7.26 12.87
N ASP A 29 -2.69 7.55 14.01
CA ASP A 29 -2.92 6.57 15.07
C ASP A 29 -3.74 5.37 14.55
N ALA A 30 -4.70 5.62 13.65
CA ALA A 30 -5.49 4.57 13.02
C ALA A 30 -4.63 3.63 12.17
N ALA A 31 -3.73 4.18 11.33
CA ALA A 31 -2.79 3.38 10.53
C ALA A 31 -1.81 2.61 11.40
N ARG A 32 -1.20 3.26 12.41
CA ARG A 32 -0.25 2.61 13.34
C ARG A 32 -0.90 1.50 14.16
N ALA A 33 -2.13 1.70 14.62
CA ALA A 33 -2.86 0.68 15.36
C ALA A 33 -3.20 -0.53 14.46
N MET A 34 -3.60 -0.29 13.20
CA MET A 34 -3.83 -1.37 12.24
C MET A 34 -2.54 -2.14 11.91
N LEU A 35 -1.42 -1.44 11.70
CA LEU A 35 -0.12 -2.09 11.52
C LEU A 35 0.25 -2.96 12.72
N LYS A 36 0.05 -2.46 13.94
CA LYS A 36 0.31 -3.22 15.17
C LYS A 36 -0.52 -4.51 15.22
N ASP A 37 -1.77 -4.46 14.78
CA ASP A 37 -2.63 -5.66 14.74
C ASP A 37 -2.21 -6.62 13.63
N ILE A 38 -1.79 -6.11 12.47
CA ILE A 38 -1.19 -6.94 11.40
C ILE A 38 0.04 -7.66 11.96
N SER A 39 0.96 -6.94 12.61
CA SER A 39 2.19 -7.48 13.19
C SER A 39 1.97 -8.60 14.21
N LYS A 40 0.82 -8.64 14.89
CA LYS A 40 0.47 -9.72 15.83
C LYS A 40 0.04 -11.01 15.12
N VAL A 41 -0.43 -10.92 13.88
CA VAL A 41 -1.03 -12.04 13.14
C VAL A 41 -0.07 -12.61 12.09
N VAL A 42 0.83 -11.79 11.56
CA VAL A 42 1.76 -12.22 10.49
C VAL A 42 2.88 -13.11 11.02
N SER A 43 3.16 -14.19 10.29
CA SER A 43 4.35 -15.02 10.49
C SER A 43 5.57 -14.53 9.71
N HIS A 44 5.34 -13.72 8.67
CA HIS A 44 6.38 -13.15 7.80
C HIS A 44 6.80 -11.74 8.25
N THR A 45 8.10 -11.49 8.23
CA THR A 45 8.69 -10.19 8.57
C THR A 45 8.65 -9.25 7.37
N TYR A 46 7.92 -8.14 7.51
CA TYR A 46 7.89 -7.06 6.53
C TYR A 46 8.78 -5.90 6.97
N ARG A 47 9.47 -5.27 6.02
CA ARG A 47 10.06 -3.94 6.22
C ARG A 47 8.96 -2.90 6.12
N ILE A 48 8.91 -1.97 7.07
CA ILE A 48 7.89 -0.93 7.11
C ILE A 48 8.50 0.40 6.67
N ILE A 49 7.86 1.05 5.70
CA ILE A 49 8.10 2.47 5.39
C ILE A 49 6.93 3.28 5.94
N THR A 50 7.25 4.18 6.86
CA THR A 50 6.30 5.11 7.46
C THR A 50 6.29 6.40 6.64
N LEU A 51 5.09 6.88 6.32
CA LEU A 51 4.86 8.04 5.48
C LEU A 51 4.08 9.12 6.27
N PRO A 52 4.51 10.40 6.21
CA PRO A 52 3.85 11.47 6.94
C PRO A 52 2.45 11.81 6.41
N GLU A 53 2.12 11.38 5.19
CA GLU A 53 0.79 11.53 4.62
C GLU A 53 0.15 10.15 4.41
N ASP A 54 -0.95 9.89 5.13
CA ASP A 54 -1.66 8.60 5.09
C ASP A 54 -2.04 8.16 3.67
N HIS A 55 -2.52 9.08 2.84
CA HIS A 55 -2.91 8.79 1.46
C HIS A 55 -1.72 8.43 0.56
N ALA A 56 -0.48 8.79 0.95
CA ALA A 56 0.73 8.40 0.24
C ALA A 56 1.04 6.91 0.43
N ALA A 57 0.52 6.27 1.47
CA ALA A 57 0.66 4.83 1.69
C ALA A 57 -0.12 3.99 0.68
N ASN A 58 -1.08 4.59 -0.03
CA ASN A 58 -1.81 3.91 -1.09
C ASN A 58 -0.96 3.86 -2.37
N VAL A 59 -0.25 2.76 -2.56
CA VAL A 59 0.68 2.52 -3.67
C VAL A 59 0.36 1.22 -4.40
N LEU A 60 0.84 1.09 -5.63
CA LEU A 60 0.80 -0.15 -6.41
C LEU A 60 2.21 -0.60 -6.76
N TYR A 61 2.57 -1.82 -6.38
CA TYR A 61 3.82 -2.44 -6.78
C TYR A 61 3.56 -3.50 -7.86
N VAL A 62 4.15 -3.33 -9.04
CA VAL A 62 3.95 -4.21 -10.20
C VAL A 62 5.24 -4.38 -10.98
N ASN A 63 5.66 -5.62 -11.24
CA ASN A 63 6.83 -5.93 -12.08
C ASN A 63 8.09 -5.11 -11.70
N HIS A 64 8.34 -4.93 -10.40
CA HIS A 64 9.45 -4.11 -9.88
C HIS A 64 9.31 -2.59 -10.10
N TYR A 65 8.12 -2.09 -10.43
CA TYR A 65 7.78 -0.67 -10.44
C TYR A 65 6.87 -0.33 -9.28
N LEU A 66 7.16 0.78 -8.60
CA LEU A 66 6.30 1.39 -7.59
C LEU A 66 5.54 2.57 -8.18
N MET A 67 4.24 2.41 -8.33
CA MET A 67 3.35 3.52 -8.63
C MET A 67 2.95 4.19 -7.33
N HIS A 68 3.20 5.49 -7.23
CA HIS A 68 2.86 6.33 -6.10
C HIS A 68 2.28 7.65 -6.59
N TRP A 69 1.63 8.43 -5.72
CA TRP A 69 1.14 9.75 -6.11
C TRP A 69 2.27 10.70 -6.51
N SER A 70 2.01 11.61 -7.44
CA SER A 70 3.04 12.56 -7.90
C SER A 70 3.57 13.44 -6.76
N PRO A 71 4.83 13.94 -6.83
CA PRO A 71 5.43 14.77 -5.78
C PRO A 71 4.59 16.00 -5.39
N LYS A 72 3.85 16.58 -6.36
CA LYS A 72 2.95 17.71 -6.11
C LYS A 72 1.76 17.37 -5.19
N MET A 73 1.37 16.09 -5.16
CA MET A 73 0.20 15.60 -4.42
C MET A 73 0.58 15.02 -3.06
N ILE A 74 1.83 14.57 -2.89
CA ILE A 74 2.38 14.02 -1.65
C ILE A 74 3.73 14.68 -1.29
N PRO A 75 3.77 16.01 -1.16
CA PRO A 75 5.03 16.75 -1.04
C PRO A 75 5.81 16.39 0.23
N LYS A 76 5.15 15.92 1.29
CA LYS A 76 5.83 15.54 2.54
C LYS A 76 6.37 14.11 2.49
N SER A 77 5.74 13.24 1.70
CA SER A 77 6.07 11.82 1.66
C SER A 77 7.04 11.44 0.54
N ILE A 78 7.16 12.25 -0.52
CA ILE A 78 7.99 11.91 -1.68
C ILE A 78 9.46 11.64 -1.33
N GLY A 79 10.03 12.41 -0.40
CA GLY A 79 11.41 12.21 0.05
C GLY A 79 11.64 10.85 0.71
N VAL A 80 10.61 10.25 1.32
CA VAL A 80 10.72 8.89 1.88
C VAL A 80 10.87 7.87 0.76
N PHE A 81 10.10 8.01 -0.33
CA PHE A 81 10.25 7.12 -1.49
C PHE A 81 11.60 7.33 -2.18
N GLU A 82 12.07 8.57 -2.32
CA GLU A 82 13.37 8.86 -2.93
C GLU A 82 14.55 8.28 -2.14
N ASN A 83 14.46 8.29 -0.81
CA ASN A 83 15.57 7.86 0.04
C ASN A 83 15.53 6.36 0.39
N LYS A 84 14.35 5.73 0.45
CA LYS A 84 14.20 4.35 0.95
C LYS A 84 13.87 3.32 -0.13
N ILE A 85 13.54 3.74 -1.36
CA ILE A 85 13.12 2.84 -2.43
C ILE A 85 14.10 2.89 -3.60
N GLU A 86 14.74 1.75 -3.86
CA GLU A 86 15.79 1.62 -4.87
C GLU A 86 15.28 1.16 -6.25
N TYR A 87 14.06 0.61 -6.31
CA TYR A 87 13.46 0.17 -7.58
C TYR A 87 12.75 1.32 -8.31
N ASN A 88 12.42 1.07 -9.58
CA ASN A 88 11.80 2.06 -10.45
C ASN A 88 10.49 2.59 -9.85
N ARG A 89 10.31 3.90 -9.94
CA ARG A 89 9.15 4.62 -9.39
C ARG A 89 8.43 5.34 -10.51
N THR A 90 7.10 5.23 -10.54
CA THR A 90 6.25 5.88 -11.52
C THR A 90 5.28 6.82 -10.80
N PRO A 91 5.50 8.14 -10.85
CA PRO A 91 4.59 9.09 -10.22
C PRO A 91 3.29 9.19 -11.03
N MET A 92 2.16 9.02 -10.34
CA MET A 92 0.82 9.13 -10.91
C MET A 92 0.22 10.50 -10.59
N HIS A 93 -0.17 11.25 -11.62
CA HIS A 93 -0.78 12.57 -11.47
C HIS A 93 -2.26 12.53 -11.87
N MET A 94 -3.15 12.38 -10.89
CA MET A 94 -4.61 12.37 -11.09
C MET A 94 -5.30 13.22 -10.02
N PRO A 95 -5.23 14.56 -10.11
CA PRO A 95 -5.67 15.47 -9.06
C PRO A 95 -7.16 15.30 -8.71
N ASN A 96 -8.03 15.14 -9.71
CA ASN A 96 -9.47 15.03 -9.47
C ASN A 96 -9.84 13.78 -8.64
N LEU A 97 -9.22 12.64 -8.94
CA LEU A 97 -9.47 11.38 -8.21
C LEU A 97 -8.87 11.42 -6.81
N PHE A 98 -7.72 12.07 -6.68
CA PHE A 98 -7.07 12.28 -5.40
C PHE A 98 -7.88 13.19 -4.48
N THR A 99 -8.38 14.33 -4.99
CA THR A 99 -9.28 15.22 -4.24
C THR A 99 -10.58 14.52 -3.86
N ALA A 100 -11.09 13.63 -4.72
CA ALA A 100 -12.24 12.78 -4.41
C ALA A 100 -11.94 11.66 -3.39
N GLY A 101 -10.70 11.52 -2.94
CA GLY A 101 -10.29 10.51 -1.96
C GLY A 101 -10.29 9.08 -2.50
N VAL A 102 -10.16 8.91 -3.82
CA VAL A 102 -10.16 7.59 -4.47
C VAL A 102 -8.76 6.96 -4.32
N PRO A 103 -8.62 5.81 -3.63
CA PRO A 103 -7.35 5.11 -3.52
C PRO A 103 -6.93 4.49 -4.87
N MET A 104 -5.66 4.65 -5.24
CA MET A 104 -5.03 4.01 -6.40
C MET A 104 -5.24 2.49 -6.46
N THR A 105 -5.17 1.82 -5.32
CA THR A 105 -5.41 0.37 -5.23
C THR A 105 -6.83 -0.06 -5.60
N LYS A 106 -7.80 0.86 -5.64
CA LYS A 106 -9.19 0.60 -6.07
C LYS A 106 -9.44 0.90 -7.54
N MET A 107 -8.47 1.50 -8.23
CA MET A 107 -8.60 1.84 -9.65
C MET A 107 -8.07 0.76 -10.59
N ALA A 108 -7.41 -0.27 -10.06
CA ALA A 108 -6.82 -1.35 -10.84
C ALA A 108 -7.10 -2.70 -10.22
N LEU A 109 -7.41 -3.68 -11.08
CA LEU A 109 -7.47 -5.10 -10.74
C LEU A 109 -6.39 -5.82 -11.55
N PHE A 110 -5.34 -6.29 -10.89
CA PHE A 110 -4.30 -7.05 -11.56
C PHE A 110 -4.74 -8.50 -11.74
N VAL A 111 -4.86 -8.91 -13.00
CA VAL A 111 -5.22 -10.27 -13.39
C VAL A 111 -4.00 -10.93 -14.01
N GLY A 112 -3.41 -11.88 -13.28
CA GLY A 112 -2.41 -12.78 -13.85
C GLY A 112 -3.07 -13.76 -14.81
N ARG A 113 -2.43 -14.06 -15.95
CA ARG A 113 -2.82 -15.20 -16.79
C ARG A 113 -2.40 -16.49 -16.11
N PHE A 114 -3.24 -17.02 -15.24
CA PHE A 114 -3.03 -18.32 -14.62
C PHE A 114 -3.46 -19.42 -15.59
N ARG A 115 -2.53 -20.28 -16.04
CA ARG A 115 -2.90 -21.51 -16.77
C ARG A 115 -3.60 -22.45 -15.78
N HIS A 116 -4.93 -22.58 -15.89
CA HIS A 116 -5.76 -23.62 -15.25
C HIS A 116 -5.27 -24.08 -13.86
N GLN A 117 -5.48 -23.27 -12.81
CA GLN A 117 -5.34 -23.77 -11.44
C GLN A 117 -6.51 -24.73 -11.16
N ARG A 118 -6.27 -26.05 -11.26
CA ARG A 118 -7.24 -27.06 -10.82
C ARG A 118 -7.36 -27.13 -9.29
N ASN A 119 -6.32 -26.71 -8.57
CA ASN A 119 -6.27 -26.72 -7.11
C ASN A 119 -5.75 -25.36 -6.61
N ILE A 120 -6.64 -24.55 -6.05
CA ILE A 120 -6.24 -23.45 -5.17
C ILE A 120 -5.95 -24.11 -3.82
N VAL A 121 -4.67 -24.35 -3.51
CA VAL A 121 -4.29 -24.83 -2.18
C VAL A 121 -4.42 -23.65 -1.23
N SER A 122 -5.51 -23.63 -0.47
CA SER A 122 -5.67 -22.72 0.66
C SER A 122 -4.72 -23.16 1.76
N THR A 123 -3.78 -22.29 2.14
CA THR A 123 -3.00 -22.43 3.38
C THR A 123 -3.70 -21.75 4.56
N ILE A 124 -4.99 -21.43 4.43
CA ILE A 124 -5.83 -21.04 5.55
C ILE A 124 -6.14 -22.35 6.31
N PRO A 125 -5.71 -22.49 7.58
CA PRO A 125 -6.07 -23.65 8.40
C PRO A 125 -7.58 -23.74 8.64
#